data_AF-A0A6C0B2R5-F1
#
_entry.id   AF-A0A6C0B2R5-F1
#
_cell.length_a   1.000
_cell.length_b   1.000
_cell.length_c   1.000
_cell.angle_alpha   90.00
_cell.angle_beta   90.00
_cell.angle_gamma   90.00
#
_symmetry.space_group_name_H-M   'P 1'
#
loop_
_entity.id
_entity.type
_entity.pdbx_description
1 polymer ?
#
loop_
_entity_poly.entity_id
_entity_poly.type
_entity_poly.pdbx_seq_one_letter_code
_entity_poly.pdbx_strand_id
1 'polypeptide(L)'
;MGYVRFDYLFSYWIAAWFLIYYNIGAFVGPTTNWLKKTANPLLALWIAFWFNVYEIIYVSQIKFDVILIAKYSIMILFLKILPIYLLYRKGLSIDWTNDVFVLAIIFSVYNIHLYVNRQNPSKIYQETEKSLVKGDNKTPMFSLLEKLRKLVQ
;
A
#
# COMPACT_ATOMS: atom_id res chain seq x y z
N MET A 1 12.91 -12.95 12.85
CA MET A 1 12.51 -12.66 11.46
C MET A 1 11.60 -11.45 11.50
N GLY A 2 11.93 -10.37 10.77
CA GLY A 2 11.13 -9.15 10.80
C GLY A 2 9.86 -9.36 10.00
N TYR A 3 8.69 -9.34 10.65
CA TYR A 3 7.41 -9.39 9.95
C TYR A 3 7.23 -8.10 9.15
N VAL A 4 6.98 -8.24 7.85
CA VAL A 4 6.60 -7.12 7.00
C VAL A 4 5.24 -6.63 7.49
N ARG A 5 5.15 -5.36 7.91
CA ARG A 5 3.94 -4.74 8.47
C ARG A 5 2.74 -4.86 7.53
N PHE A 6 1.54 -4.96 8.07
CA PHE A 6 0.31 -5.23 7.31
C PHE A 6 -0.15 -4.03 6.45
N ASP A 7 -0.15 -2.83 7.04
CA ASP A 7 -0.28 -1.50 6.43
C ASP A 7 0.71 -1.31 5.26
N TYR A 8 1.88 -1.93 5.36
CA TYR A 8 2.88 -1.95 4.31
C TYR A 8 2.64 -3.04 3.29
N LEU A 9 2.25 -4.24 3.71
CA LEU A 9 1.86 -5.34 2.83
C LEU A 9 0.72 -4.90 1.92
N PHE A 10 -0.27 -4.20 2.47
CA PHE A 10 -1.36 -3.58 1.72
C PHE A 10 -0.84 -2.49 0.78
N SER A 11 0.02 -1.59 1.26
CA SER A 11 0.66 -0.57 0.41
C SER A 11 1.49 -1.14 -0.75
N TYR A 12 2.27 -2.20 -0.52
CA TYR A 12 3.10 -2.85 -1.54
C TYR A 12 2.26 -3.72 -2.47
N TRP A 13 1.20 -4.34 -1.97
CA TRP A 13 0.26 -5.11 -2.78
C TRP A 13 -0.51 -4.20 -3.73
N ILE A 14 -0.96 -3.04 -3.24
CA ILE A 14 -1.55 -1.98 -4.07
C ILE A 14 -0.54 -1.43 -5.08
N ALA A 15 0.72 -1.23 -4.68
CA ALA A 15 1.77 -0.79 -5.61
C ALA A 15 2.07 -1.84 -6.69
N ALA A 16 2.09 -3.13 -6.33
CA ALA A 16 2.25 -4.23 -7.28
C ALA A 16 1.03 -4.34 -8.22
N TRP A 17 -0.18 -4.20 -7.68
CA TRP A 17 -1.41 -4.14 -8.45
C TRP A 17 -1.37 -2.96 -9.45
N PHE A 18 -0.94 -1.78 -9.01
CA PHE A 18 -0.66 -0.66 -9.90
C PHE A 18 0.34 -1.01 -11.00
N LEU A 19 1.48 -1.62 -10.68
CA LEU A 19 2.49 -1.96 -11.69
C LEU A 19 1.94 -2.94 -12.73
N ILE A 20 1.23 -3.98 -12.29
CA ILE A 20 0.59 -4.95 -13.19
C ILE A 20 -0.43 -4.22 -14.08
N TYR A 21 -1.32 -3.45 -13.47
CA TYR A 21 -2.37 -2.71 -14.17
C TYR A 21 -1.81 -1.68 -15.16
N TYR A 22 -0.77 -0.95 -14.78
CA TYR A 22 -0.16 0.08 -15.60
C TYR A 22 0.50 -0.50 -16.86
N ASN A 23 1.09 -1.69 -16.74
CA ASN A 23 1.77 -2.38 -17.85
C ASN A 23 0.83 -3.28 -18.67
N ILE A 24 -0.34 -3.67 -18.15
CA ILE A 24 -1.32 -4.46 -18.91
C ILE A 24 -1.85 -3.72 -20.16
N GLY A 25 -1.65 -2.39 -20.20
CA GLY A 25 -1.93 -1.54 -21.35
C GLY A 25 -1.25 -1.99 -22.65
N ALA A 26 -0.09 -2.64 -22.56
CA ALA A 26 0.66 -3.14 -23.71
C ALA A 26 0.03 -4.37 -24.37
N PHE A 27 -0.89 -5.06 -23.69
CA PHE A 27 -1.53 -6.27 -24.18
C PHE A 27 -2.94 -5.97 -24.71
N VAL A 28 -3.29 -6.62 -25.82
CA VAL A 28 -4.61 -6.50 -26.46
C VAL A 28 -5.29 -7.87 -26.42
N GLY A 29 -6.49 -7.92 -25.86
CA GLY A 29 -7.28 -9.15 -25.77
C GLY A 29 -8.54 -9.00 -24.91
N PRO A 30 -9.53 -9.89 -25.05
CA PRO A 30 -10.78 -9.84 -24.29
C PRO A 30 -10.54 -9.92 -22.77
N THR A 31 -9.63 -10.79 -22.33
CA THR A 31 -9.23 -10.92 -20.92
C THR A 31 -8.59 -9.64 -20.39
N THR A 32 -7.76 -8.99 -21.21
CA THR A 32 -7.09 -7.73 -20.85
C THR A 32 -8.09 -6.58 -20.73
N ASN A 33 -9.07 -6.52 -21.64
CA ASN A 33 -10.14 -5.52 -21.58
C ASN A 33 -11.04 -5.71 -20.37
N TRP A 34 -11.32 -6.97 -20.01
CA TRP A 34 -12.03 -7.29 -18.77
C TRP A 34 -11.23 -6.81 -17.55
N LEU A 35 -9.94 -7.18 -17.44
CA LEU A 35 -9.06 -6.75 -16.34
C LEU A 35 -8.94 -5.22 -16.23
N LYS A 36 -8.88 -4.49 -17.34
CA LYS A 36 -8.87 -3.01 -17.34
C LYS A 36 -10.16 -2.41 -16.78
N LYS A 37 -11.29 -3.10 -16.91
CA LYS A 37 -12.58 -2.63 -16.37
C LYS A 37 -12.75 -3.00 -14.90
N THR A 38 -12.37 -4.21 -14.52
CA THR A 38 -12.63 -4.72 -13.16
C THR A 38 -11.52 -4.43 -12.18
N ALA A 39 -10.25 -4.46 -12.60
CA ALA A 39 -9.11 -4.43 -11.68
C ALA A 39 -8.48 -3.03 -11.56
N ASN A 40 -9.28 -1.96 -11.50
CA ASN A 40 -8.78 -0.61 -11.34
C ASN A 40 -8.21 -0.38 -9.92
N PRO A 41 -6.90 -0.09 -9.76
CA PRO A 41 -6.29 0.07 -8.44
C PRO A 41 -6.50 1.48 -7.84
N LEU A 42 -7.14 2.40 -8.56
CA LEU A 42 -7.19 3.82 -8.20
C LEU A 42 -7.88 4.07 -6.84
N LEU A 43 -9.03 3.43 -6.59
CA LEU A 43 -9.72 3.56 -5.30
C LEU A 43 -8.90 2.98 -4.14
N ALA A 44 -8.27 1.82 -4.35
CA ALA A 44 -7.40 1.19 -3.35
C ALA A 44 -6.21 2.10 -3.00
N LEU A 45 -5.58 2.71 -4.01
CA LEU A 45 -4.51 3.69 -3.83
C LEU A 45 -4.95 4.91 -3.03
N TRP A 46 -6.16 5.44 -3.29
CA TRP A 46 -6.71 6.57 -2.55
C TRP A 46 -6.99 6.23 -1.08
N ILE A 47 -7.58 5.06 -0.81
CA ILE A 47 -7.83 4.61 0.57
C ILE A 47 -6.49 4.45 1.32
N ALA A 48 -5.50 3.81 0.69
CA ALA A 48 -4.18 3.66 1.29
C ALA A 48 -3.45 5.00 1.48
N PHE A 49 -3.62 5.96 0.56
CA PHE A 49 -3.07 7.30 0.71
C PHE A 49 -3.63 7.98 1.98
N TRP A 50 -4.95 8.03 2.13
CA TRP A 50 -5.59 8.66 3.27
C TRP A 50 -5.23 7.98 4.59
N PHE A 51 -5.18 6.65 4.61
CA PHE A 51 -4.74 5.90 5.80
C PHE A 51 -3.32 6.31 6.25
N ASN A 52 -2.39 6.42 5.30
CA ASN A 52 -1.02 6.85 5.60
C ASN A 52 -0.93 8.33 6.01
N VAL A 53 -1.80 9.21 5.48
CA VAL A 53 -1.90 10.60 5.92
C VAL A 53 -2.33 10.67 7.38
N TYR A 54 -3.37 9.91 7.77
CA TYR A 54 -3.81 9.83 9.17
C TYR A 54 -2.72 9.28 10.08
N GLU A 55 -1.98 8.27 9.62
CA GLU A 55 -0.85 7.70 10.37
C GLU A 55 0.27 8.73 10.60
N ILE A 56 0.64 9.52 9.59
CA ILE A 56 1.62 10.61 9.75
C ILE A 56 1.13 11.65 10.76
N ILE A 57 -0.13 12.07 10.68
CA ILE A 57 -0.70 13.05 11.62
C ILE A 57 -0.62 12.50 13.05
N TYR A 58 -1.06 11.26 13.25
CA TYR A 58 -1.03 10.58 14.55
C TYR A 58 0.40 10.46 15.10
N VAL A 59 1.35 10.01 14.28
CA VAL A 59 2.76 9.89 14.69
C VAL A 59 3.35 11.27 15.02
N SER A 60 3.03 12.30 14.23
CA SER A 60 3.52 13.66 14.47
C SER A 60 3.04 14.25 15.80
N GLN A 61 1.84 13.88 16.25
CA GLN A 61 1.28 14.31 17.54
C GLN A 61 1.95 13.62 18.75
N ILE A 62 2.38 12.37 18.60
CA ILE A 62 2.94 11.57 19.71
C ILE A 62 4.47 11.62 19.74
N LYS A 63 5.11 11.62 18.57
CA LYS A 63 6.56 11.55 18.40
C LYS A 63 7.00 12.54 17.32
N PHE A 64 7.59 13.64 17.75
CA PHE A 64 8.14 14.66 16.86
C PHE A 64 9.50 14.23 16.26
N ASP A 65 9.56 13.04 15.66
CA ASP A 65 10.74 12.55 14.94
C ASP A 65 10.67 12.97 13.47
N VAL A 66 11.36 14.08 13.15
CA VAL A 66 11.40 14.67 11.81
C VAL A 66 11.97 13.70 10.77
N ILE A 67 12.96 12.88 11.13
CA ILE A 67 13.59 11.92 10.20
C ILE A 67 12.60 10.82 9.84
N LEU A 68 11.85 10.36 10.84
CA LEU A 68 10.79 9.38 10.64
C LEU A 68 9.70 9.93 9.70
N ILE A 69 9.19 11.13 9.98
CA ILE A 69 8.16 11.77 9.17
C ILE A 69 8.63 11.92 7.71
N ALA A 70 9.86 12.41 7.49
CA ALA A 70 10.43 12.57 6.15
C ALA A 70 10.48 11.23 5.37
N LYS A 71 10.90 10.14 6.03
CA LYS A 71 10.94 8.79 5.42
C LYS A 71 9.55 8.32 4.98
N TYR A 72 8.52 8.56 5.80
CA TYR A 72 7.15 8.19 5.48
C TYR A 72 6.60 9.03 4.33
N SER A 73 6.86 10.34 4.33
CA SER A 73 6.46 11.24 3.25
C SER A 73 7.03 10.82 1.91
N ILE A 74 8.32 10.45 1.85
CA ILE A 74 8.95 9.92 0.63
C ILE A 74 8.25 8.64 0.18
N MET A 75 8.00 7.70 1.10
CA MET A 75 7.31 6.46 0.76
C MET A 75 5.89 6.73 0.22
N ILE A 76 5.11 7.63 0.83
CA ILE A 76 3.77 8.00 0.34
C ILE A 76 3.86 8.58 -1.07
N LEU A 77 4.85 9.46 -1.31
CA LEU A 77 5.04 10.09 -2.60
C LEU A 77 5.28 9.05 -3.71
N PHE A 78 6.20 8.11 -3.50
CA PHE A 78 6.54 7.11 -4.53
C PHE A 78 5.54 5.97 -4.65
N LEU A 79 4.96 5.49 -3.53
CA LEU A 79 4.07 4.33 -3.55
C LEU A 79 2.60 4.69 -3.73
N LYS A 80 2.21 5.96 -3.56
CA LYS A 80 0.81 6.39 -3.69
C LYS A 80 0.64 7.57 -4.63
N ILE A 81 1.23 8.72 -4.32
CA ILE A 81 1.00 9.96 -5.08
C ILE A 81 1.40 9.78 -6.55
N LEU A 82 2.60 9.23 -6.80
CA LEU A 82 3.09 8.99 -8.15
C LEU A 82 2.21 7.98 -8.93
N PRO A 83 1.87 6.78 -8.39
CA PRO A 83 0.89 5.89 -9.01
C PRO A 83 -0.47 6.54 -9.32
N ILE A 84 -1.04 7.27 -8.35
CA ILE A 84 -2.32 7.96 -8.52
C ILE A 84 -2.23 8.96 -9.69
N TYR A 85 -1.18 9.79 -9.71
CA TYR A 85 -0.94 10.75 -10.79
C TYR A 85 -0.82 10.06 -12.15
N LEU A 86 -0.05 8.97 -12.24
CA LEU A 86 0.15 8.22 -13.48
C LEU A 86 -1.15 7.59 -14.01
N LEU A 87 -2.02 7.11 -13.13
CA LEU A 87 -3.33 6.56 -13.51
C LEU A 87 -4.27 7.68 -13.99
N TYR A 88 -4.34 8.81 -13.28
CA TYR A 88 -5.13 9.96 -13.73
C TYR A 88 -4.67 10.50 -15.10
N ARG A 89 -3.36 10.55 -15.34
CA ARG A 89 -2.82 10.98 -16.66
C ARG A 89 -3.23 10.04 -17.79
N LYS A 90 -3.51 8.76 -17.51
CA LYS A 90 -4.07 7.80 -18.46
C LYS A 90 -5.60 7.91 -18.64
N GLY A 91 -6.24 8.89 -18.00
CA GLY A 91 -7.68 9.13 -18.11
C GLY A 91 -8.53 8.17 -17.27
N LEU A 92 -7.93 7.49 -16.28
CA LEU A 92 -8.67 6.62 -15.38
C LEU A 92 -9.48 7.43 -14.38
N SER A 93 -10.74 7.06 -14.21
CA SER A 93 -11.63 7.53 -13.16
C SER A 93 -11.96 6.37 -12.20
N ILE A 94 -12.45 6.72 -11.01
CA ILE A 94 -12.97 5.73 -10.06
C ILE A 94 -14.36 5.34 -10.52
N ASP A 95 -14.61 4.04 -10.70
CA ASP A 95 -15.98 3.51 -10.79
C ASP A 95 -16.39 3.06 -9.40
N TRP A 96 -17.14 3.91 -8.71
CA TRP A 96 -17.52 3.66 -7.32
C TRP A 96 -18.24 2.33 -7.12
N THR A 97 -19.03 1.88 -8.08
CA THR A 97 -19.80 0.63 -7.91
C THR A 97 -18.89 -0.57 -8.05
N ASN A 98 -18.14 -0.63 -9.16
CA ASN A 98 -17.24 -1.75 -9.43
C ASN A 98 -16.07 -1.79 -8.45
N ASP A 99 -15.43 -0.65 -8.17
CA ASP A 99 -14.20 -0.61 -7.38
C ASP A 99 -14.49 -0.93 -5.91
N VAL A 100 -15.62 -0.48 -5.36
CA VAL A 100 -16.07 -0.86 -4.01
C VAL A 100 -16.38 -2.35 -3.94
N PHE A 101 -17.04 -2.91 -4.96
CA PHE A 101 -17.35 -4.33 -5.00
C PHE A 101 -16.09 -5.20 -5.05
N VAL A 102 -15.11 -4.82 -5.88
CA VAL A 102 -13.81 -5.48 -5.99
C VAL A 102 -13.05 -5.40 -4.67
N LEU A 103 -13.03 -4.22 -4.02
CA LEU A 103 -12.45 -4.07 -2.69
C LEU A 103 -13.14 -4.95 -1.65
N ALA A 104 -14.46 -5.05 -1.67
CA ALA A 104 -15.22 -5.91 -0.77
C ALA A 104 -14.87 -7.40 -0.96
N ILE A 105 -14.70 -7.85 -2.22
CA ILE A 105 -14.22 -9.21 -2.52
C ILE A 105 -12.82 -9.42 -1.96
N ILE A 106 -11.87 -8.53 -2.26
CA ILE A 106 -10.49 -8.64 -1.79
C ILE A 106 -10.45 -8.66 -0.26
N PHE A 107 -11.22 -7.79 0.40
CA PHE A 107 -11.35 -7.75 1.85
C PHE A 107 -11.93 -9.06 2.40
N SER A 108 -12.94 -9.63 1.76
CA SER A 108 -13.54 -10.91 2.18
C SER A 108 -12.55 -12.06 2.05
N VAL A 109 -11.84 -12.15 0.91
CA VAL A 109 -10.78 -13.16 0.68
C VAL A 109 -9.68 -13.04 1.74
N TYR A 110 -9.30 -11.82 2.07
CA TYR A 110 -8.29 -11.56 3.10
C TYR A 110 -8.75 -12.01 4.50
N ASN A 111 -9.99 -11.70 4.89
CA ASN A 111 -10.53 -12.15 6.18
C ASN A 111 -10.62 -13.69 6.25
N ILE A 112 -11.00 -14.35 5.16
CA ILE A 112 -11.00 -15.82 5.08
C ILE A 112 -9.57 -16.34 5.27
N HIS A 113 -8.58 -15.74 4.61
CA HIS A 113 -7.18 -16.12 4.78
C HIS A 113 -6.72 -15.98 6.24
N LEU A 114 -7.04 -14.86 6.90
CA LEU A 114 -6.72 -14.68 8.32
C LEU A 114 -7.37 -15.73 9.21
N TYR A 115 -8.66 -16.01 8.97
CA TYR A 115 -9.42 -17.00 9.71
C TYR A 115 -8.80 -18.40 9.60
N VAL A 116 -8.47 -18.84 8.38
CA VAL A 116 -7.83 -20.14 8.11
C VAL A 116 -6.47 -20.24 8.82
N ASN A 117 -5.71 -19.15 8.87
CA ASN A 117 -4.40 -19.10 9.52
C ASN A 117 -4.45 -18.79 11.02
N ARG A 118 -5.65 -18.73 11.63
CA ARG A 118 -5.86 -18.37 13.05
C ARG A 118 -5.17 -17.07 13.46
N GLN A 119 -5.05 -16.12 12.52
CA GLN A 119 -4.47 -14.82 12.76
C GLN A 119 -5.56 -13.84 13.21
N ASN A 120 -5.34 -13.16 14.33
CA ASN A 120 -6.28 -12.17 14.84
C ASN A 120 -5.94 -10.78 14.26
N PRO A 121 -6.86 -10.11 13.53
CA PRO A 121 -6.64 -8.77 12.97
C PRO A 121 -6.18 -7.77 14.03
N SER A 122 -6.78 -7.79 15.23
CA SER A 122 -6.42 -6.86 16.30
C SER A 122 -4.97 -7.03 16.77
N LYS A 123 -4.47 -8.28 16.77
CA LYS A 123 -3.08 -8.56 17.15
C LYS A 123 -2.10 -7.99 16.12
N ILE A 124 -2.45 -8.09 14.83
CA ILE A 124 -1.66 -7.51 13.74
C ILE A 124 -1.55 -5.99 13.90
N TYR A 125 -2.66 -5.31 14.19
CA TYR A 125 -2.67 -3.85 14.44
C TYR A 125 -1.81 -3.45 15.65
N GLN A 126 -1.93 -4.17 16.77
CA GLN A 126 -1.14 -3.90 17.97
C GLN A 126 0.37 -4.09 17.73
N GLU A 127 0.76 -5.09 16.95
CA GLU A 127 2.16 -5.31 16.58
C GLU A 127 2.68 -4.20 15.67
N THR A 128 1.86 -3.71 14.72
CA THR A 128 2.18 -2.54 13.88
C THR A 128 2.41 -1.30 14.75
N GLU A 129 1.49 -0.98 15.67
CA GLU A 129 1.59 0.21 16.53
C GLU A 129 2.84 0.16 17.43
N LYS A 130 3.10 -0.99 18.06
CA LYS A 130 4.30 -1.19 18.88
C LYS A 130 5.58 -1.00 18.07
N SER A 131 5.62 -1.45 16.82
CA SER A 131 6.78 -1.26 15.93
C SER A 131 6.98 0.20 15.54
N LEU A 132 5.89 0.93 15.25
CA LEU A 132 5.92 2.36 14.94
C LEU A 132 6.49 3.16 16.11
N VAL A 133 5.99 2.89 17.32
CA VAL A 133 6.47 3.52 18.55
C VAL A 133 7.93 3.18 18.79
N LYS A 134 8.40 1.96 18.48
CA LYS A 134 9.80 1.59 18.67
C LYS A 134 10.75 2.11 17.57
N GLY A 135 10.24 2.67 16.48
CA GLY A 135 11.06 3.09 15.33
C GLY A 135 11.65 1.92 14.53
N ASP A 136 11.22 0.69 14.80
CA ASP A 136 11.75 -0.58 14.26
C ASP A 136 11.27 -0.87 12.82
N ASN A 137 11.10 0.18 12.02
CA ASN A 137 10.42 0.13 10.73
C ASN A 137 11.22 -0.65 9.67
N LYS A 138 11.10 -1.98 9.69
CA LYS A 138 11.61 -2.91 8.69
C LYS A 138 10.61 -3.01 7.53
N THR A 139 10.62 -2.00 6.66
CA THR A 139 9.85 -2.07 5.40
C THR A 139 10.76 -2.55 4.28
N PRO A 140 10.25 -3.27 3.27
CA PRO A 140 11.01 -3.60 2.07
C PRO A 140 11.72 -2.39 1.43
N MET A 141 11.07 -1.23 1.32
CA MET A 141 11.70 -0.01 0.82
C MET A 141 12.80 0.52 1.75
N PHE A 142 12.59 0.48 3.07
CA PHE A 142 13.65 0.87 4.02
C PHE A 142 14.81 -0.11 4.04
N SER A 143 14.53 -1.42 3.89
CA SER A 143 15.57 -2.43 3.71
C SER A 143 16.35 -2.21 2.41
N LEU A 144 15.67 -1.81 1.33
CA LEU A 144 16.29 -1.49 0.05
C LEU A 144 17.16 -0.22 0.15
N LEU A 145 16.67 0.84 0.80
CA LEU A 145 17.44 2.06 1.08
C LEU A 145 18.64 1.80 1.99
N GLU A 146 18.49 0.93 3.00
CA GLU A 146 19.57 0.54 3.90
C GLU A 146 20.65 -0.28 3.17
N LYS A 147 20.23 -1.18 2.27
CA LYS A 147 21.15 -1.91 1.38
C LYS A 147 21.88 -0.98 0.42
N LEU A 148 21.17 -0.01 -0.19
CA LEU A 148 21.79 0.99 -1.07
C LEU A 148 22.81 1.86 -0.32
N ARG A 149 22.50 2.28 0.91
CA ARG A 149 23.45 3.04 1.75
C ARG A 149 24.73 2.25 2.02
N LYS A 150 24.62 0.95 2.28
CA LYS A 150 25.78 0.06 2.49
C LYS A 150 26.63 -0.17 1.24
N LEU A 151 26.13 0.15 0.05
CA LEU A 151 26.88 0.06 -1.20
C LEU A 151 27.66 1.35 -1.52
N VAL A 152 27.33 2.47 -0.86
CA VAL A 152 27.94 3.80 -1.07
C VAL A 152 28.99 4.12 0.01
N GLN A 153 29.05 3.31 1.07
CA GLN A 153 30.10 3.34 2.11
C GLN A 153 31.15 2.28 1.83
#